data_AF-U9UEG3-F1
#
_entry.id   AF-U9UEG3-F1
#
_cell.length_a   1.000
_cell.length_b   1.000
_cell.length_c   1.000
_cell.angle_alpha   90.00
_cell.angle_beta   90.00
_cell.angle_gamma   90.00
#
_symmetry.space_group_name_H-M   'P 1'
#
loop_
_entity.id
_entity.type
_entity.pdbx_description
1 polymer ?
#
loop_
_entity_poly.entity_id
_entity_poly.type
_entity_poly.pdbx_seq_one_letter_code
_entity_poly.pdbx_strand_id
1 'polypeptide(L)'
;MAQEKLNGVSDDWKKQTKHISFQNSNSAPSFSDNILYIYNTVFEGEINLSQFPNLRRISFANNVTVNNLESIDISENKELSKIVLNESAALYPLRNSNCNLLIKERQLSQVVVMYHQLMYVNGTSVWLEKYKLLGQQELLPYVLIENGKKLEQLEAEIEKLNQAIAEKDQQIESLKKENEETPTLSQFQELVDIVFSPNTDLDFNKLKKEIKGLKLKFYLPHFQKEENTLKKLITDAKEKAGTNMGKFLDLLLQIQKQIFERQQENDSFAQGQLSAYQIILQEKLDYDELQKILTEQKKLLKLEQQLRFLQSDEEEIE
;
A
#
# COMPACT_ATOMS: atom_id res chain seq x y z
N MET A 1 34.71 -14.60 4.84
CA MET A 1 35.72 -13.57 5.21
C MET A 1 35.40 -12.14 4.74
N ALA A 2 35.20 -11.84 3.45
CA ALA A 2 34.96 -10.45 3.01
C ALA A 2 33.67 -9.85 3.58
N GLN A 3 32.57 -10.61 3.55
CA GLN A 3 31.29 -10.20 4.15
C GLN A 3 31.38 -10.03 5.66
N GLU A 4 32.13 -10.88 6.37
CA GLU A 4 32.32 -10.77 7.81
C GLU A 4 33.07 -9.49 8.18
N LYS A 5 34.10 -9.12 7.40
CA LYS A 5 34.79 -7.84 7.55
C LYS A 5 33.85 -6.66 7.34
N LEU A 6 32.97 -6.72 6.33
CA LEU A 6 31.95 -5.69 6.08
C LEU A 6 30.93 -5.60 7.24
N ASN A 7 30.48 -6.74 7.75
CA ASN A 7 29.54 -6.81 8.86
C ASN A 7 30.12 -6.20 10.14
N GLY A 8 31.42 -6.41 10.39
CA GLY A 8 32.16 -5.89 11.55
C GLY A 8 32.53 -4.40 11.48
N VAL A 9 32.23 -3.70 10.38
CA VAL A 9 32.41 -2.24 10.28
C VAL A 9 31.35 -1.54 11.15
N SER A 10 31.73 -0.43 11.79
CA SER A 10 30.81 0.36 12.62
C SER A 10 29.67 0.98 11.82
N ASP A 11 28.52 1.20 12.45
CA ASP A 11 27.36 1.81 11.79
C ASP A 11 27.62 3.23 11.31
N ASP A 12 28.47 3.99 12.00
CA ASP A 12 28.88 5.32 11.59
C ASP A 12 29.68 5.28 10.29
N TRP A 13 30.64 4.36 10.18
CA TRP A 13 31.39 4.15 8.93
C TRP A 13 30.44 3.72 7.81
N LYS A 14 29.50 2.80 8.07
CA LYS A 14 28.51 2.35 7.09
C LYS A 14 27.68 3.51 6.53
N LYS A 15 27.19 4.40 7.40
CA LYS A 15 26.42 5.59 7.01
C LYS A 15 27.26 6.62 6.24
N GLN A 16 28.52 6.82 6.61
CA GLN A 16 29.37 7.83 5.96
C GLN A 16 30.02 7.33 4.66
N THR A 17 30.13 6.02 4.47
CA THR A 17 30.80 5.42 3.31
C THR A 17 30.10 5.80 2.01
N LYS A 18 30.84 6.49 1.14
CA LYS A 18 30.46 6.84 -0.23
C LYS A 18 31.22 6.02 -1.26
N HIS A 19 32.37 5.46 -0.88
CA HIS A 19 33.20 4.64 -1.75
C HIS A 19 33.73 3.43 -1.00
N ILE A 20 33.52 2.23 -1.54
CA ILE A 20 34.19 1.01 -1.05
C ILE A 20 35.34 0.65 -2.00
N SER A 21 36.55 0.52 -1.45
CA SER A 21 37.74 0.08 -2.16
C SER A 21 38.16 -1.30 -1.67
N PHE A 22 37.94 -2.32 -2.50
CA PHE A 22 38.45 -3.66 -2.28
C PHE A 22 39.92 -3.75 -2.68
N GLN A 23 40.77 -4.23 -1.77
CA GLN A 23 42.22 -4.29 -1.95
C GLN A 23 42.77 -5.65 -1.52
N ASN A 24 43.81 -6.11 -2.23
CA ASN A 24 44.55 -7.31 -1.85
C ASN A 24 45.52 -7.02 -0.70
N SER A 25 45.09 -7.25 0.53
CA SER A 25 45.91 -7.19 1.74
C SER A 25 45.20 -7.93 2.89
N ASN A 26 45.93 -8.24 3.95
CA ASN A 26 45.40 -8.86 5.17
C ASN A 26 45.11 -7.87 6.30
N SER A 27 45.21 -6.57 6.05
CA SER A 27 44.93 -5.53 7.05
C SER A 27 43.47 -5.55 7.55
N ALA A 28 43.25 -4.94 8.71
CA ALA A 28 41.91 -4.62 9.19
C ALA A 28 41.26 -3.55 8.30
N PRO A 29 39.92 -3.52 8.15
CA PRO A 29 39.23 -2.45 7.45
C PRO A 29 39.65 -1.08 7.96
N SER A 30 39.82 -0.12 7.05
CA SER A 30 40.15 1.26 7.39
C SER A 30 39.18 2.22 6.70
N PHE A 31 38.98 3.39 7.29
CA PHE A 31 38.06 4.40 6.78
C PHE A 31 38.73 5.77 6.79
N SER A 32 38.75 6.43 5.63
CA SER A 32 39.27 7.79 5.46
C SER A 32 38.51 8.48 4.33
N ASP A 33 38.16 9.76 4.51
CA ASP A 33 37.56 10.59 3.46
C ASP A 33 36.30 10.00 2.80
N ASN A 34 35.45 9.33 3.58
CA ASN A 34 34.26 8.58 3.12
C ASN A 34 34.58 7.37 2.22
N ILE A 35 35.84 6.92 2.22
CA ILE A 35 36.31 5.71 1.56
C ILE A 35 36.52 4.62 2.61
N LEU A 36 35.80 3.52 2.46
CA LEU A 36 36.01 2.30 3.22
C LEU A 36 36.94 1.38 2.44
N TYR A 37 38.09 1.09 3.01
CA TYR A 37 39.05 0.15 2.46
C TYR A 37 38.80 -1.24 3.06
N ILE A 38 38.47 -2.19 2.19
CA ILE A 38 38.29 -3.59 2.55
C ILE A 38 39.48 -4.36 2.02
N TYR A 39 40.34 -4.78 2.95
CA TYR A 39 41.51 -5.56 2.65
C TYR A 39 41.17 -7.03 2.77
N ASN A 40 41.28 -7.77 1.67
CA ASN A 40 41.20 -9.22 1.71
C ASN A 40 42.11 -9.83 0.63
N THR A 41 42.80 -10.91 0.96
CA THR A 41 43.69 -11.60 0.02
C THR A 41 42.91 -12.43 -0.99
N VAL A 42 41.74 -12.94 -0.59
CA VAL A 42 40.83 -13.71 -1.44
C VAL A 42 39.38 -13.27 -1.17
N PHE A 43 38.62 -13.01 -2.23
CA PHE A 43 37.19 -12.75 -2.18
C PHE A 43 36.41 -13.98 -2.62
N GLU A 44 35.47 -14.40 -1.78
CA GLU A 44 34.69 -15.64 -1.90
C GLU A 44 33.27 -15.44 -1.33
N GLY A 45 32.34 -16.30 -1.76
CA GLY A 45 30.94 -16.33 -1.30
C GLY A 45 30.09 -15.18 -1.84
N GLU A 46 29.16 -14.70 -1.03
CA GLU A 46 28.26 -13.60 -1.36
C GLU A 46 28.67 -12.32 -0.62
N ILE A 47 28.63 -11.19 -1.31
CA ILE A 47 28.91 -9.88 -0.73
C ILE A 47 27.64 -9.01 -0.80
N ASN A 48 27.12 -8.59 0.33
CA ASN A 48 25.96 -7.72 0.43
C ASN A 48 26.37 -6.30 0.85
N LEU A 49 26.12 -5.33 -0.05
CA LEU A 49 26.45 -3.92 0.14
C LEU A 49 25.24 -3.05 0.54
N SER A 50 24.06 -3.64 0.76
CA SER A 50 22.84 -2.93 1.19
C SER A 50 23.02 -2.13 2.48
N GLN A 51 23.93 -2.54 3.35
CA GLN A 51 24.27 -1.84 4.60
C GLN A 51 24.93 -0.47 4.43
N PHE A 52 25.25 -0.04 3.19
CA PHE A 52 25.89 1.24 2.87
C PHE A 52 24.92 2.16 2.09
N PRO A 53 24.06 2.93 2.78
CA PRO A 53 22.95 3.65 2.13
C PRO A 53 23.43 4.77 1.19
N ASN A 54 24.60 5.35 1.44
CA ASN A 54 25.18 6.47 0.68
C ASN A 54 26.27 6.03 -0.31
N LEU A 55 26.36 4.72 -0.60
CA LEU A 55 27.38 4.17 -1.49
C LEU A 55 27.20 4.70 -2.92
N ARG A 56 28.21 5.40 -3.43
CA ARG A 56 28.25 5.99 -4.78
C ARG A 56 29.23 5.32 -5.71
N ARG A 57 30.30 4.73 -5.16
CA ARG A 57 31.39 4.13 -5.92
C ARG A 57 31.86 2.81 -5.31
N ILE A 58 32.15 1.84 -6.17
CA ILE A 58 32.89 0.63 -5.81
C ILE A 58 34.16 0.58 -6.65
N SER A 59 35.29 0.21 -6.06
CA SER A 59 36.51 -0.07 -6.81
C SER A 59 37.18 -1.35 -6.35
N PHE A 60 37.65 -2.12 -7.32
CA PHE A 60 38.51 -3.27 -7.10
C PHE A 60 39.92 -2.87 -7.53
N ALA A 61 40.84 -2.83 -6.58
CA ALA A 61 42.24 -2.46 -6.81
C ALA A 61 43.05 -3.65 -7.35
N ASN A 62 44.26 -3.36 -7.83
CA ASN A 62 45.12 -4.33 -8.50
C ASN A 62 45.33 -5.60 -7.65
N ASN A 63 45.27 -6.74 -8.32
CA ASN A 63 45.55 -8.08 -7.79
C ASN A 63 44.56 -8.59 -6.73
N VAL A 64 43.34 -8.05 -6.66
CA VAL A 64 42.26 -8.69 -5.88
C VAL A 64 42.04 -10.11 -6.39
N THR A 65 42.36 -11.13 -5.60
CA THR A 65 42.11 -12.52 -5.98
C THR A 65 40.66 -12.86 -5.72
N VAL A 66 39.99 -13.44 -6.71
CA VAL A 66 38.63 -13.96 -6.58
C VAL A 66 38.68 -15.48 -6.64
N ASN A 67 38.08 -16.14 -5.66
CA ASN A 67 37.93 -17.60 -5.63
C ASN A 67 36.52 -17.91 -5.13
N ASN A 68 35.69 -18.55 -5.94
CA ASN A 68 34.30 -18.87 -5.58
C ASN A 68 33.50 -17.64 -5.08
N LEU A 69 33.73 -16.44 -5.63
CA LEU A 69 32.83 -15.31 -5.40
C LEU A 69 31.61 -15.50 -6.27
N GLU A 70 30.47 -15.72 -5.62
CA GLU A 70 29.21 -16.09 -6.25
C GLU A 70 28.45 -14.84 -6.69
N SER A 71 28.36 -13.86 -5.79
CA SER A 71 27.55 -12.68 -6.04
C SER A 71 28.00 -11.44 -5.27
N ILE A 72 27.68 -10.27 -5.83
CA ILE A 72 27.75 -8.98 -5.14
C ILE A 72 26.40 -8.29 -5.27
N ASP A 73 25.71 -8.13 -4.15
CA ASP A 73 24.44 -7.42 -4.04
C ASP A 73 24.64 -5.92 -3.86
N ILE A 74 24.26 -5.21 -4.92
CA ILE A 74 24.23 -3.75 -4.97
C ILE A 74 22.79 -3.22 -5.09
N SER A 75 21.79 -4.10 -5.09
CA SER A 75 20.39 -3.77 -5.43
C SER A 75 19.86 -2.57 -4.62
N GLU A 76 20.16 -2.52 -3.33
CA GLU A 76 19.69 -1.45 -2.43
C GLU A 76 20.49 -0.14 -2.49
N ASN A 77 21.67 -0.12 -3.13
CA ASN A 77 22.51 1.08 -3.19
C ASN A 77 21.98 2.10 -4.21
N LYS A 78 21.03 2.93 -3.76
CA LYS A 78 20.31 3.89 -4.61
C LYS A 78 21.19 4.96 -5.23
N GLU A 79 22.28 5.34 -4.58
CA GLU A 79 23.20 6.38 -5.06
C GLU A 79 24.38 5.83 -5.87
N LEU A 80 24.49 4.50 -6.03
CA LEU A 80 25.59 3.88 -6.74
C LEU A 80 25.58 4.35 -8.20
N SER A 81 26.70 4.91 -8.65
CA SER A 81 26.83 5.47 -10.00
C SER A 81 28.09 4.98 -10.72
N LYS A 82 29.06 4.41 -10.00
CA LYS A 82 30.33 4.00 -10.59
C LYS A 82 30.88 2.70 -10.01
N ILE A 83 31.24 1.77 -10.89
CA ILE A 83 32.06 0.58 -10.58
C ILE A 83 33.39 0.73 -11.31
N VAL A 84 34.50 0.57 -10.60
CA VAL A 84 35.85 0.73 -11.13
C VAL A 84 36.62 -0.58 -11.04
N LEU A 85 36.98 -1.12 -12.19
CA LEU A 85 37.78 -2.34 -12.32
C LEU A 85 39.23 -1.95 -12.63
N ASN A 86 40.01 -1.70 -11.57
CA ASN A 86 41.44 -1.42 -11.66
C ASN A 86 42.21 -2.75 -11.54
N GLU A 87 42.02 -3.63 -12.51
CA GLU A 87 42.66 -4.95 -12.54
C GLU A 87 43.89 -4.93 -13.47
N SER A 88 44.93 -5.68 -13.10
CA SER A 88 46.10 -5.92 -13.95
C SER A 88 45.81 -7.03 -14.99
N ALA A 89 46.41 -6.92 -16.18
CA ALA A 89 46.09 -7.71 -17.38
C ALA A 89 46.18 -9.24 -17.23
N ALA A 90 46.88 -9.74 -16.22
CA ALA A 90 47.22 -11.14 -16.17
C ALA A 90 46.03 -12.06 -15.86
N LEU A 91 44.99 -11.58 -15.14
CA LEU A 91 43.95 -12.48 -14.63
C LEU A 91 42.50 -11.96 -14.60
N TYR A 92 42.24 -10.65 -14.85
CA TYR A 92 40.91 -10.00 -14.74
C TYR A 92 39.93 -10.70 -13.77
N PRO A 93 40.30 -10.81 -12.49
CA PRO A 93 39.72 -11.81 -11.60
C PRO A 93 38.21 -11.69 -11.42
N LEU A 94 37.63 -10.48 -11.45
CA LEU A 94 36.16 -10.34 -11.46
C LEU A 94 35.54 -10.61 -12.83
N ARG A 95 36.14 -10.13 -13.91
CA ARG A 95 35.61 -10.38 -15.28
C ARG A 95 35.66 -11.84 -15.68
N ASN A 96 36.64 -12.56 -15.15
CA ASN A 96 36.84 -13.99 -15.38
C ASN A 96 36.19 -14.86 -14.30
N SER A 97 35.60 -14.25 -13.26
CA SER A 97 34.81 -14.98 -12.28
C SER A 97 33.38 -15.18 -12.77
N ASN A 98 32.74 -16.25 -12.33
CA ASN A 98 31.28 -16.44 -12.47
C ASN A 98 30.48 -15.59 -11.46
N CYS A 99 31.04 -14.49 -10.97
CA CYS A 99 30.39 -13.62 -9.99
C CYS A 99 29.29 -12.81 -10.64
N ASN A 100 28.06 -12.96 -10.15
CA ASN A 100 26.93 -12.18 -10.61
C ASN A 100 26.73 -10.90 -9.79
N LEU A 101 26.54 -9.77 -10.47
CA LEU A 101 25.99 -8.59 -9.82
C LEU A 101 24.48 -8.77 -9.62
N LEU A 102 24.03 -8.66 -8.38
CA LEU A 102 22.64 -8.68 -8.01
C LEU A 102 22.12 -7.23 -8.01
N ILE A 103 21.26 -6.91 -8.96
CA ILE A 103 20.90 -5.50 -9.28
C ILE A 103 19.40 -5.30 -9.46
N LYS A 104 18.96 -4.05 -9.33
CA LYS A 104 17.64 -3.59 -9.76
C LYS A 104 17.73 -2.98 -11.15
N GLU A 105 16.66 -3.05 -11.93
CA GLU A 105 16.59 -2.54 -13.31
C GLU A 105 17.12 -1.11 -13.47
N ARG A 106 16.80 -0.21 -12.53
CA ARG A 106 17.29 1.19 -12.51
C ARG A 106 18.82 1.32 -12.60
N GLN A 107 19.57 0.32 -12.14
CA GLN A 107 21.03 0.36 -12.11
C GLN A 107 21.65 0.14 -13.48
N LEU A 108 20.91 -0.46 -14.43
CA LEU A 108 21.38 -0.70 -15.80
C LEU A 108 21.75 0.59 -16.53
N SER A 109 20.99 1.66 -16.31
CA SER A 109 21.19 2.99 -16.93
C SER A 109 21.86 4.01 -16.01
N GLN A 110 21.98 3.70 -14.71
CA GLN A 110 22.56 4.60 -13.71
C GLN A 110 24.04 4.32 -13.44
N VAL A 111 24.45 3.05 -13.43
CA VAL A 111 25.79 2.65 -13.02
C VAL A 111 26.71 2.60 -14.24
N VAL A 112 27.81 3.34 -14.18
CA VAL A 112 28.90 3.28 -15.17
C VAL A 112 29.98 2.32 -14.69
N VAL A 113 30.33 1.35 -15.52
CA VAL A 113 31.48 0.46 -15.33
C VAL A 113 32.67 1.07 -16.06
N MET A 114 33.69 1.43 -15.29
CA MET A 114 34.97 1.93 -15.77
C MET A 114 36.00 0.81 -15.68
N TYR A 115 36.73 0.60 -16.77
CA TYR A 115 37.69 -0.50 -16.86
C TYR A 115 38.82 -0.17 -17.84
N HIS A 116 39.97 -0.83 -17.68
CA HIS A 116 41.09 -0.70 -18.61
C HIS A 116 41.10 -1.85 -19.61
N GLN A 117 41.43 -1.54 -20.86
CA GLN A 117 41.66 -2.50 -21.94
C GLN A 117 43.10 -2.37 -22.43
N LEU A 118 43.83 -3.48 -22.45
CA LEU A 118 45.17 -3.54 -23.01
C LEU A 118 45.08 -3.53 -24.53
N MET A 119 45.82 -2.62 -25.17
CA MET A 119 45.98 -2.58 -26.62
C MET A 119 47.46 -2.55 -26.98
N TYR A 120 47.81 -3.10 -28.13
CA TYR A 120 49.16 -3.05 -28.67
C TYR A 120 49.22 -2.09 -29.84
N VAL A 121 49.99 -1.01 -29.69
CA VAL A 121 50.21 0.00 -30.74
C VAL A 121 51.70 0.02 -31.05
N ASN A 122 52.07 -0.34 -32.28
CA ASN A 122 53.47 -0.38 -32.74
C ASN A 122 54.40 -1.18 -31.81
N GLY A 123 53.95 -2.32 -31.30
CA GLY A 123 54.73 -3.19 -30.41
C GLY A 123 54.82 -2.71 -28.95
N THR A 124 54.21 -1.57 -28.61
CA THR A 124 54.11 -1.08 -27.23
C THR A 124 52.72 -1.35 -26.68
N SER A 125 52.63 -1.85 -25.45
CA SER A 125 51.36 -2.01 -24.74
C SER A 125 50.89 -0.68 -24.17
N VAL A 126 49.64 -0.32 -24.43
CA VAL A 126 48.99 0.88 -23.91
C VAL A 126 47.68 0.48 -23.25
N TRP A 127 47.42 1.08 -22.09
CA TRP A 127 46.18 0.91 -21.35
C TRP A 127 45.18 1.97 -21.77
N LEU A 128 44.07 1.55 -22.38
CA LEU A 128 42.99 2.45 -22.73
C LEU A 128 41.87 2.35 -21.70
N GLU A 129 41.52 3.48 -21.12
CA GLU A 129 40.37 3.60 -20.23
C GLU A 129 39.06 3.53 -21.04
N LYS A 130 38.13 2.70 -20.58
CA LYS A 130 36.83 2.48 -21.19
C LYS A 130 35.73 2.70 -20.15
N TYR A 131 34.62 3.22 -20.64
CA TYR A 131 33.41 3.48 -19.85
C TYR A 131 32.21 2.91 -20.59
N LYS A 132 31.39 2.16 -19.89
CA LYS A 132 30.10 1.67 -20.40
C LYS A 132 29.06 1.69 -19.29
N LEU A 133 27.81 1.92 -19.65
CA LEU A 133 26.70 1.69 -18.73
C LEU A 133 26.62 0.20 -18.39
N LEU A 134 26.17 -0.14 -17.18
CA LEU A 134 26.09 -1.50 -16.69
C LEU A 134 25.25 -2.40 -17.61
N GLY A 135 24.16 -1.88 -18.19
CA GLY A 135 23.33 -2.62 -19.16
C GLY A 135 23.89 -2.68 -20.59
N GLN A 136 25.03 -2.06 -20.88
CA GLN A 136 25.64 -2.01 -22.21
C GLN A 136 27.01 -2.72 -22.28
N GLN A 137 27.46 -3.29 -21.16
CA GLN A 137 28.73 -3.97 -21.02
C GLN A 137 28.53 -5.48 -20.87
N GLU A 138 29.52 -6.27 -21.28
CA GLU A 138 29.50 -7.73 -21.25
C GLU A 138 30.54 -8.31 -20.25
N LEU A 139 31.20 -7.44 -19.47
CA LEU A 139 32.33 -7.81 -18.61
C LEU A 139 31.91 -8.37 -17.25
N LEU A 140 30.77 -7.91 -16.72
CA LEU A 140 30.22 -8.34 -15.44
C LEU A 140 28.82 -8.88 -15.68
N PRO A 141 28.59 -10.18 -15.48
CA PRO A 141 27.26 -10.74 -15.56
C PRO A 141 26.43 -10.19 -14.39
N TYR A 142 25.12 -10.07 -14.62
CA TYR A 142 24.21 -9.56 -13.61
C TYR A 142 22.89 -10.33 -13.65
N VAL A 143 22.24 -10.37 -12.50
CA VAL A 143 20.89 -10.92 -12.32
C VAL A 143 20.00 -9.80 -11.80
N LEU A 144 18.86 -9.62 -12.46
CA LEU A 144 17.84 -8.70 -12.00
C LEU A 144 17.14 -9.31 -10.80
N ILE A 145 17.33 -8.72 -9.63
CA ILE A 145 16.48 -8.94 -8.49
C ILE A 145 15.26 -8.04 -8.68
N GLU A 146 14.17 -8.62 -9.19
CA GLU A 146 12.90 -7.93 -9.22
C GLU A 146 12.52 -7.54 -7.78
N ASN A 147 12.36 -6.24 -7.58
CA ASN A 147 11.97 -5.68 -6.31
C ASN A 147 10.64 -6.25 -5.85
N GLY A 148 10.56 -6.53 -4.55
CA GLY A 148 9.32 -6.68 -3.81
C GLY A 148 8.28 -5.56 -3.99
N LYS A 149 8.50 -4.52 -4.81
CA LYS A 149 7.46 -3.60 -5.27
C LYS A 149 6.45 -4.25 -6.20
N LYS A 150 6.85 -5.17 -7.10
CA LYS A 150 5.88 -5.95 -7.87
C LYS A 150 5.12 -6.92 -6.96
N LEU A 151 5.81 -7.50 -5.98
CA LEU A 151 5.21 -8.39 -4.99
C LEU A 151 4.25 -7.63 -4.08
N GLU A 152 4.62 -6.49 -3.50
CA GLU A 152 3.76 -5.60 -2.70
C GLU A 152 2.59 -5.06 -3.52
N GLN A 153 2.79 -4.75 -4.81
CA GLN A 153 1.70 -4.37 -5.71
C GLN A 153 0.74 -5.54 -5.96
N LEU A 154 1.27 -6.74 -6.19
CA LEU A 154 0.48 -7.97 -6.36
C LEU A 154 -0.23 -8.37 -5.06
N GLU A 155 0.43 -8.23 -3.90
CA GLU A 155 -0.14 -8.48 -2.58
C GLU A 155 -1.22 -7.47 -2.25
N ALA A 156 -0.99 -6.17 -2.54
CA ALA A 156 -2.02 -5.14 -2.41
C ALA A 156 -3.20 -5.33 -3.38
N GLU A 157 -2.93 -5.86 -4.58
CA GLU A 157 -3.97 -6.19 -5.56
C GLU A 157 -4.76 -7.44 -5.14
N ILE A 158 -4.10 -8.46 -4.58
CA ILE A 158 -4.74 -9.63 -3.97
C ILE A 158 -5.57 -9.22 -2.75
N GLU A 159 -5.07 -8.33 -1.90
CA GLU A 159 -5.80 -7.82 -0.73
C GLU A 159 -7.06 -7.06 -1.16
N LYS A 160 -6.95 -6.19 -2.19
CA LYS A 160 -8.09 -5.51 -2.79
C LYS A 160 -9.10 -6.47 -3.42
N LEU A 161 -8.63 -7.48 -4.13
CA LEU A 161 -9.48 -8.52 -4.72
C LEU A 161 -10.21 -9.32 -3.63
N ASN A 162 -9.52 -9.70 -2.55
CA ASN A 162 -10.11 -10.41 -1.43
C ASN A 162 -11.16 -9.56 -0.70
N GLN A 163 -10.90 -8.26 -0.51
CA GLN A 163 -11.89 -7.33 0.03
C GLN A 163 -13.11 -7.23 -0.88
N ALA A 164 -12.91 -7.07 -2.20
CA ALA A 164 -14.00 -7.02 -3.16
C ALA A 164 -14.82 -8.33 -3.20
N ILE A 165 -14.17 -9.49 -3.06
CA ILE A 165 -14.84 -10.79 -2.95
C ILE A 165 -15.65 -10.86 -1.66
N ALA A 166 -15.10 -10.47 -0.51
CA ALA A 166 -15.81 -10.47 0.76
C ALA A 166 -17.03 -9.53 0.75
N GLU A 167 -16.91 -8.35 0.14
CA GLU A 167 -18.03 -7.44 -0.08
C GLU A 167 -19.11 -8.07 -0.99
N LYS A 168 -18.69 -8.74 -2.07
CA LYS A 168 -19.60 -9.43 -2.98
C LYS A 168 -20.30 -10.60 -2.30
N ASP A 169 -19.62 -11.36 -1.45
CA ASP A 169 -20.20 -12.45 -0.68
C ASP A 169 -21.21 -11.94 0.34
N GLN A 170 -20.91 -10.85 1.06
CA GLN A 170 -21.89 -10.19 1.92
C GLN A 170 -23.11 -9.69 1.12
N GLN A 171 -22.88 -9.16 -0.09
CA GLN A 171 -23.94 -8.70 -0.97
C GLN A 171 -24.82 -9.88 -1.44
N ILE A 172 -24.22 -11.01 -1.82
CA ILE A 172 -24.93 -12.24 -2.19
C ILE A 172 -25.72 -12.79 -1.00
N GLU A 173 -25.16 -12.75 0.21
CA GLU A 173 -25.84 -13.25 1.40
C GLU A 173 -26.99 -12.34 1.83
N SER A 174 -26.85 -11.03 1.65
CA SER A 174 -27.95 -10.07 1.82
C SER A 174 -29.07 -10.31 0.79
N LEU A 175 -28.72 -10.53 -0.47
CA LEU A 175 -29.68 -10.86 -1.53
C LEU A 175 -30.35 -12.22 -1.30
N LYS A 176 -29.62 -13.22 -0.77
CA LYS A 176 -30.22 -14.52 -0.40
C LYS A 176 -31.22 -14.36 0.73
N LYS A 177 -30.91 -13.57 1.76
CA LYS A 177 -31.87 -13.24 2.81
C LYS A 177 -33.08 -12.50 2.27
N GLU A 178 -32.87 -11.53 1.38
CA GLU A 178 -33.97 -10.81 0.71
C GLU A 178 -34.82 -11.78 -0.14
N ASN A 179 -34.20 -12.78 -0.77
CA ASN A 179 -34.89 -13.80 -1.56
C ASN A 179 -35.61 -14.85 -0.69
N GLU A 180 -35.12 -15.10 0.53
CA GLU A 180 -35.82 -15.89 1.56
C GLU A 180 -36.96 -15.10 2.23
N GLU A 181 -36.84 -13.77 2.26
CA GLU A 181 -37.87 -12.83 2.73
C GLU A 181 -38.89 -12.45 1.64
N THR A 182 -38.60 -12.68 0.36
CA THR A 182 -39.60 -12.53 -0.71
C THR A 182 -40.70 -13.56 -0.53
N PRO A 183 -41.98 -13.14 -0.61
CA PRO A 183 -43.09 -14.06 -0.48
C PRO A 183 -42.99 -15.19 -1.50
N THR A 184 -42.91 -16.43 -1.00
CA THR A 184 -42.97 -17.62 -1.85
C THR A 184 -44.31 -17.68 -2.60
N LEU A 185 -44.34 -18.39 -3.73
CA LEU A 185 -45.56 -18.55 -4.54
C LEU A 185 -46.76 -19.03 -3.68
N SER A 186 -46.52 -19.83 -2.63
CA SER A 186 -47.56 -20.27 -1.69
C SER A 186 -48.09 -19.15 -0.78
N GLN A 187 -47.24 -18.21 -0.35
CA GLN A 187 -47.69 -17.04 0.42
C GLN A 187 -48.49 -16.07 -0.44
N PHE A 188 -48.16 -15.97 -1.73
CA PHE A 188 -49.01 -15.27 -2.71
C PHE A 188 -50.35 -15.98 -2.90
N GLN A 189 -50.36 -17.32 -2.95
CA GLN A 189 -51.58 -18.11 -3.05
C GLN A 189 -52.50 -17.90 -1.84
N GLU A 190 -51.96 -17.92 -0.61
CA GLU A 190 -52.74 -17.61 0.61
C GLU A 190 -53.30 -16.19 0.59
N LEU A 191 -52.53 -15.21 0.11
CA LEU A 191 -53.01 -13.83 -0.06
C LEU A 191 -54.16 -13.74 -1.07
N VAL A 192 -54.09 -14.46 -2.19
CA VAL A 192 -55.16 -14.56 -3.18
C VAL A 192 -56.41 -15.20 -2.56
N ASP A 193 -56.25 -16.25 -1.78
CA ASP A 193 -57.36 -16.94 -1.11
C ASP A 193 -58.05 -16.07 -0.04
N ILE A 194 -57.30 -15.19 0.64
CA ILE A 194 -57.83 -14.19 1.58
C ILE A 194 -58.53 -13.05 0.85
N VAL A 195 -57.91 -12.51 -0.22
CA VAL A 195 -58.41 -11.33 -0.96
C VAL A 195 -59.64 -11.65 -1.81
N PHE A 196 -59.72 -12.85 -2.37
CA PHE A 196 -60.80 -13.29 -3.27
C PHE A 196 -61.74 -14.32 -2.63
N SER A 197 -61.73 -14.45 -1.30
CA SER A 197 -62.65 -15.35 -0.59
C SER A 197 -64.10 -14.92 -0.81
N PRO A 198 -65.03 -15.84 -1.10
CA PRO A 198 -66.37 -15.49 -1.63
C PRO A 198 -67.30 -14.69 -0.71
N ASN A 199 -66.88 -14.38 0.53
CA ASN A 199 -67.73 -13.79 1.58
C ASN A 199 -67.05 -12.64 2.35
N THR A 200 -66.09 -11.95 1.77
CA THR A 200 -65.33 -10.91 2.46
C THR A 200 -65.30 -9.64 1.63
N ASP A 201 -65.99 -8.60 2.11
CA ASP A 201 -65.83 -7.24 1.62
C ASP A 201 -64.48 -6.72 2.11
N LEU A 202 -63.45 -6.85 1.26
CA LEU A 202 -62.10 -6.44 1.62
C LEU A 202 -62.00 -4.91 1.57
N ASP A 203 -61.96 -4.29 2.75
CA ASP A 203 -61.61 -2.88 2.86
C ASP A 203 -60.10 -2.72 2.68
N PHE A 204 -59.69 -2.50 1.43
CA PHE A 204 -58.30 -2.25 1.05
C PHE A 204 -57.68 -1.07 1.81
N ASN A 205 -58.47 -0.07 2.20
CA ASN A 205 -57.97 1.06 2.98
C ASN A 205 -57.62 0.63 4.41
N LYS A 206 -58.44 -0.24 5.01
CA LYS A 206 -58.17 -0.84 6.31
C LYS A 206 -56.92 -1.74 6.27
N LEU A 207 -56.81 -2.59 5.24
CA LEU A 207 -55.63 -3.45 5.07
C LEU A 207 -54.35 -2.63 4.85
N LYS A 208 -54.40 -1.59 4.01
CA LYS A 208 -53.28 -0.67 3.78
C LYS A 208 -52.83 0.02 5.07
N LYS A 209 -53.78 0.47 5.91
CA LYS A 209 -53.50 1.04 7.24
C LYS A 209 -52.86 0.03 8.18
N GLU A 210 -53.35 -1.21 8.20
CA GLU A 210 -52.83 -2.27 9.05
C GLU A 210 -51.40 -2.68 8.65
N ILE A 211 -51.13 -2.81 7.35
CA ILE A 211 -49.77 -3.04 6.81
C ILE A 211 -48.84 -1.88 7.18
N LYS A 212 -49.28 -0.62 7.04
CA LYS A 212 -48.50 0.56 7.45
C LYS A 212 -48.19 0.52 8.95
N GLY A 213 -49.18 0.17 9.78
CA GLY A 213 -49.01 0.00 11.23
C GLY A 213 -48.03 -1.11 11.60
N LEU A 214 -48.10 -2.26 10.93
CA LEU A 214 -47.16 -3.38 11.13
C LEU A 214 -45.73 -3.01 10.73
N LYS A 215 -45.55 -2.36 9.56
CA LYS A 215 -44.24 -1.84 9.14
C LYS A 215 -43.70 -0.86 10.18
N LEU A 216 -44.51 0.09 10.64
CA LEU A 216 -44.07 1.06 11.63
C LEU A 216 -43.66 0.39 12.96
N LYS A 217 -44.41 -0.62 13.41
CA LYS A 217 -44.08 -1.41 14.61
C LYS A 217 -42.74 -2.16 14.50
N PHE A 218 -42.35 -2.56 13.29
CA PHE A 218 -41.08 -3.24 13.04
C PHE A 218 -39.90 -2.25 12.88
N TYR A 219 -40.12 -1.15 12.15
CA TYR A 219 -39.07 -0.17 11.85
C TYR A 219 -38.73 0.75 13.02
N LEU A 220 -39.70 1.09 13.89
CA LEU A 220 -39.47 2.02 15.00
C LEU A 220 -38.44 1.52 16.02
N PRO A 221 -38.50 0.27 16.53
CA PRO A 221 -37.49 -0.24 17.45
C PRO A 221 -36.10 -0.32 16.82
N HIS A 222 -36.04 -0.67 15.53
CA HIS A 222 -34.78 -0.72 14.78
C HIS A 222 -34.15 0.68 14.69
N PHE A 223 -34.92 1.69 14.29
CA PHE A 223 -34.45 3.08 14.24
C PHE A 223 -33.95 3.57 15.60
N GLN A 224 -34.69 3.32 16.68
CA GLN A 224 -34.28 3.73 18.03
C GLN A 224 -32.96 3.08 18.46
N LYS A 225 -32.74 1.80 18.10
CA LYS A 225 -31.48 1.10 18.39
C LYS A 225 -30.29 1.73 17.66
N GLU A 226 -30.46 2.03 16.38
CA GLU A 226 -29.44 2.67 15.54
C GLU A 226 -29.15 4.11 16.01
N GLU A 227 -30.19 4.87 16.37
CA GLU A 227 -30.07 6.22 16.92
C GLU A 227 -29.26 6.23 18.22
N ASN A 228 -29.55 5.30 19.13
CA ASN A 228 -28.80 5.17 20.39
C ASN A 228 -27.34 4.78 20.15
N THR A 229 -27.09 3.92 19.17
CA THR A 229 -25.73 3.50 18.78
C THR A 229 -24.93 4.69 18.26
N LEU A 230 -25.51 5.48 17.36
CA LEU A 230 -24.88 6.68 16.82
C LEU A 230 -24.62 7.74 17.91
N LYS A 231 -25.60 7.99 18.79
CA LYS A 231 -25.43 8.93 19.93
C LYS A 231 -24.26 8.55 20.82
N LYS A 232 -24.07 7.26 21.08
CA LYS A 232 -22.93 6.77 21.86
C LYS A 232 -21.61 7.03 21.13
N LEU A 233 -21.51 6.68 19.85
CA LEU A 233 -20.30 6.93 19.05
C LEU A 233 -19.92 8.42 19.00
N ILE A 234 -20.92 9.30 18.85
CA ILE A 234 -20.69 10.76 18.86
C ILE A 234 -20.20 11.22 20.23
N THR A 235 -20.77 10.70 21.32
CA THR A 235 -20.36 11.07 22.68
C THR A 235 -18.93 10.64 22.95
N ASP A 236 -18.59 9.38 22.65
CA ASP A 236 -17.23 8.84 22.82
C ASP A 236 -16.20 9.65 22.00
N ALA A 237 -16.55 10.00 20.75
CA ALA A 237 -15.70 10.83 19.90
C ALA A 237 -15.54 12.27 20.42
N LYS A 238 -16.59 12.89 20.96
CA LYS A 238 -16.49 14.23 21.56
C LYS A 238 -15.62 14.23 22.80
N GLU A 239 -15.73 13.20 23.64
CA GLU A 239 -14.88 13.04 24.83
C GLU A 239 -13.42 12.88 24.45
N LYS A 240 -13.11 12.05 23.43
CA LYS A 240 -11.75 11.85 22.92
C LYS A 240 -11.17 13.11 22.28
N ALA A 241 -11.98 13.85 21.51
CA ALA A 241 -11.53 15.03 20.76
C ALA A 241 -11.39 16.30 21.64
N GLY A 242 -12.13 16.38 22.74
CA GLY A 242 -12.20 17.55 23.61
C GLY A 242 -13.10 18.67 23.07
N THR A 243 -13.39 19.68 23.90
CA THR A 243 -14.46 20.67 23.66
C THR A 243 -14.35 21.44 22.35
N ASN A 244 -13.14 21.78 21.89
CA ASN A 244 -12.95 22.54 20.66
C ASN A 244 -13.16 21.68 19.41
N MET A 245 -12.62 20.46 19.39
CA MET A 245 -12.81 19.53 18.28
C MET A 245 -14.20 18.91 18.26
N GLY A 246 -14.87 18.79 19.42
CA GLY A 246 -16.27 18.38 19.49
C GLY A 246 -17.22 19.28 18.68
N LYS A 247 -16.94 20.59 18.60
CA LYS A 247 -17.70 21.53 17.75
C LYS A 247 -17.46 21.27 16.26
N PHE A 248 -16.24 20.92 15.88
CA PHE A 248 -15.92 20.54 14.50
C PHE A 248 -16.59 19.23 14.10
N LEU A 249 -16.74 18.28 15.04
CA LEU A 249 -17.52 17.07 14.81
C LEU A 249 -18.99 17.39 14.59
N ASP A 250 -19.60 18.27 15.40
CA ASP A 250 -20.99 18.70 15.18
C ASP A 250 -21.19 19.34 13.80
N LEU A 251 -20.25 20.19 13.36
CA LEU A 251 -20.28 20.79 12.02
C LEU A 251 -20.15 19.74 10.91
N LEU A 252 -19.24 18.77 11.07
CA LEU A 252 -19.08 17.66 10.12
C LEU A 252 -20.39 16.90 9.93
N LEU A 253 -21.05 16.51 11.03
CA LEU A 253 -22.31 15.77 11.00
C LEU A 253 -23.45 16.61 10.39
N GLN A 254 -23.46 17.92 10.65
CA GLN A 254 -24.44 18.82 10.07
C GLN A 254 -24.27 18.95 8.55
N ILE A 255 -23.03 19.07 8.07
CA ILE A 255 -22.71 19.13 6.64
C ILE A 255 -23.12 17.84 5.96
N GLN A 256 -22.79 16.68 6.55
CA GLN A 256 -23.20 15.40 5.98
C GLN A 256 -24.73 15.28 5.88
N LYS A 257 -25.45 15.72 6.91
CA LYS A 257 -26.93 15.76 6.88
C LYS A 257 -27.45 16.64 5.75
N GLN A 258 -26.88 17.83 5.56
CA GLN A 258 -27.28 18.73 4.47
C GLN A 258 -27.00 18.13 3.08
N ILE A 259 -25.83 17.50 2.90
CA ILE A 259 -25.47 16.79 1.67
C ILE A 259 -26.51 15.72 1.35
N PHE A 260 -26.90 14.94 2.36
CA PHE A 260 -27.89 13.88 2.21
C PHE A 260 -29.28 14.44 1.88
N GLU A 261 -29.78 15.42 2.64
CA GLU A 261 -31.11 16.01 2.43
C GLU A 261 -31.24 16.72 1.07
N ARG A 262 -30.16 17.33 0.58
CA ARG A 262 -30.13 18.02 -0.73
C ARG A 262 -29.71 17.12 -1.89
N GLN A 263 -29.44 15.84 -1.64
CA GLN A 263 -28.92 14.89 -2.63
C GLN A 263 -27.63 15.38 -3.33
N GLN A 264 -26.78 16.12 -2.62
CA GLN A 264 -25.56 16.74 -3.12
C GLN A 264 -24.33 15.83 -2.96
N GLU A 265 -24.50 14.51 -2.99
CA GLU A 265 -23.38 13.56 -2.77
C GLU A 265 -22.27 13.71 -3.83
N ASN A 266 -22.62 14.17 -5.04
CA ASN A 266 -21.68 14.42 -6.13
C ASN A 266 -21.19 15.88 -6.20
N ASP A 267 -21.61 16.74 -5.27
CA ASP A 267 -21.20 18.15 -5.25
C ASP A 267 -19.77 18.28 -4.73
N SER A 268 -18.85 18.67 -5.61
CA SER A 268 -17.43 18.83 -5.30
C SER A 268 -17.15 19.85 -4.18
N PHE A 269 -17.98 20.89 -4.04
CA PHE A 269 -17.82 21.90 -2.99
C PHE A 269 -18.26 21.32 -1.64
N ALA A 270 -19.39 20.63 -1.60
CA ALA A 270 -19.89 20.01 -0.37
C ALA A 270 -18.97 18.88 0.12
N GLN A 271 -18.45 18.07 -0.80
CA GLN A 271 -17.42 17.06 -0.49
C GLN A 271 -16.11 17.71 0.01
N GLY A 272 -15.69 18.81 -0.62
CA GLY A 272 -14.51 19.57 -0.17
C GLY A 272 -14.66 20.10 1.26
N GLN A 273 -15.84 20.59 1.64
CA GLN A 273 -16.13 21.00 3.02
C GLN A 273 -16.07 19.81 3.99
N LEU A 274 -16.68 18.68 3.63
CA LEU A 274 -16.70 17.48 4.46
C LEU A 274 -15.28 16.94 4.68
N SER A 275 -14.44 16.89 3.64
CA SER A 275 -13.03 16.51 3.73
C SER A 275 -12.21 17.45 4.61
N ALA A 276 -12.44 18.77 4.53
CA ALA A 276 -11.71 19.74 5.36
C ALA A 276 -11.95 19.50 6.85
N TYR A 277 -13.21 19.26 7.26
CA TYR A 277 -13.52 18.97 8.66
C TYR A 277 -13.00 17.59 9.10
N GLN A 278 -13.01 16.59 8.23
CA GLN A 278 -12.38 15.29 8.52
C GLN A 278 -10.88 15.45 8.78
N ILE A 279 -10.16 16.23 7.96
CA ILE A 279 -8.72 16.47 8.13
C ILE A 279 -8.43 17.15 9.48
N ILE A 280 -9.23 18.15 9.87
CA ILE A 280 -9.09 18.85 11.15
C ILE A 280 -9.32 17.88 12.33
N LEU A 281 -10.35 17.02 12.22
CA LEU A 281 -10.71 16.08 13.29
C LEU A 281 -9.70 14.93 13.42
N GLN A 282 -8.98 14.59 12.35
CA GLN A 282 -7.92 13.57 12.34
C GLN A 282 -6.72 13.91 13.25
N GLU A 283 -6.60 15.14 13.74
CA GLU A 283 -5.61 15.47 14.77
C GLU A 283 -5.87 14.76 16.10
N LYS A 284 -7.10 14.29 16.34
CA LYS A 284 -7.55 13.70 17.61
C LYS A 284 -8.37 12.43 17.48
N LEU A 285 -9.02 12.22 16.34
CA LEU A 285 -9.88 11.06 16.06
C LEU A 285 -9.28 10.26 14.94
N ASP A 286 -9.34 8.94 15.05
CA ASP A 286 -8.80 8.08 14.01
C ASP A 286 -9.70 8.12 12.76
N TYR A 287 -9.11 7.94 11.58
CA TYR A 287 -9.84 7.95 10.32
C TYR A 287 -11.00 6.95 10.33
N ASP A 288 -10.76 5.73 10.82
CA ASP A 288 -11.76 4.66 10.88
C ASP A 288 -12.92 5.01 11.82
N GLU A 289 -12.64 5.70 12.94
CA GLU A 289 -13.67 6.17 13.86
C GLU A 289 -14.58 7.21 13.20
N LEU A 290 -13.99 8.17 12.46
CA LEU A 290 -14.73 9.19 11.72
C LEU A 290 -15.57 8.56 10.60
N GLN A 291 -15.01 7.61 9.83
CA GLN A 291 -15.76 6.92 8.77
C GLN A 291 -16.92 6.11 9.34
N LYS A 292 -16.72 5.45 10.49
CA LYS A 292 -17.78 4.71 11.17
C LYS A 292 -18.93 5.62 11.58
N ILE A 293 -18.65 6.77 12.20
CA ILE A 293 -19.69 7.74 12.60
C ILE A 293 -20.47 8.24 11.38
N LEU A 294 -19.77 8.61 10.31
CA LEU A 294 -20.39 9.12 9.08
C LEU A 294 -21.23 8.04 8.37
N THR A 295 -20.77 6.79 8.37
CA THR A 295 -21.52 5.68 7.77
C THR A 295 -22.81 5.40 8.55
N GLU A 296 -22.72 5.34 9.88
CA GLU A 296 -23.89 5.14 10.75
C GLU A 296 -24.87 6.30 10.67
N GLN A 297 -24.38 7.55 10.58
CA GLN A 297 -25.25 8.71 10.35
C GLN A 297 -25.99 8.61 9.01
N LYS A 298 -25.31 8.25 7.91
CA LYS A 298 -25.95 8.06 6.60
C LYS A 298 -27.02 6.96 6.64
N LYS A 299 -26.73 5.84 7.32
CA LYS A 299 -27.69 4.76 7.53
C LYS A 299 -28.92 5.23 8.31
N LEU A 300 -28.72 5.98 9.39
CA LEU A 300 -29.81 6.52 10.21
C LEU A 300 -30.68 7.52 9.43
N LEU A 301 -30.08 8.39 8.62
CA LEU A 301 -30.82 9.35 7.79
C LEU A 301 -31.71 8.66 6.74
N LYS A 302 -31.26 7.54 6.15
CA LYS A 302 -32.08 6.71 5.27
C LYS A 302 -33.27 6.08 6.01
N LEU A 303 -33.04 5.56 7.21
CA LEU A 303 -34.11 5.01 8.05
C LEU A 303 -35.11 6.11 8.47
N GLU A 304 -34.63 7.32 8.75
CA GLU A 304 -35.48 8.47 9.08
C GLU A 304 -36.40 8.82 7.90
N GLN A 305 -35.89 8.86 6.66
CA GLN A 305 -36.70 9.07 5.47
C GLN A 305 -37.78 8.00 5.30
N GLN A 306 -37.44 6.72 5.48
CA GLN A 306 -38.39 5.61 5.41
C GLN A 306 -39.47 5.73 6.49
N LEU A 307 -39.10 6.12 7.71
CA LEU A 307 -40.05 6.34 8.79
C LEU A 307 -40.98 7.52 8.52
N ARG A 308 -40.47 8.64 7.97
CA ARG A 308 -41.30 9.78 7.58
C ARG A 308 -42.35 9.36 6.56
N PHE A 309 -41.97 8.57 5.55
CA PHE A 309 -42.92 8.01 4.58
C PHE A 309 -43.97 7.08 5.23
N LEU A 310 -43.56 6.26 6.21
CA LEU A 310 -44.47 5.40 6.96
C LEU A 310 -45.34 6.16 7.98
N GLN A 311 -45.00 7.40 8.31
CA GLN A 311 -45.74 8.27 9.23
C GLN A 311 -46.60 9.31 8.51
N SER A 312 -46.24 9.71 7.29
CA SER A 312 -47.00 10.65 6.47
C SER A 312 -48.32 10.02 6.05
N ASP A 313 -49.43 10.71 6.29
CA ASP A 313 -50.75 10.33 5.76
C ASP A 313 -50.94 10.75 4.30
N GLU A 314 -49.91 11.29 3.66
CA GLU A 314 -49.97 11.71 2.27
C GLU A 314 -50.18 10.51 1.34
N GLU A 315 -51.39 10.51 0.78
CA GLU A 315 -51.83 9.74 -0.37
C GLU A 315 -51.09 10.28 -1.60
N GLU A 316 -49.97 9.67 -1.99
CA GLU A 316 -49.58 9.73 -3.40
C GLU A 316 -50.59 8.88 -4.18
N ILE A 317 -51.62 9.58 -4.67
CA ILE A 317 -52.48 9.18 -5.77
C ILE A 317 -51.63 9.30 -7.04
N GLU A 318 -51.21 8.18 -7.60
CA GLU A 318 -50.99 8.04 -9.04
C GLU A 318 -52.08 7.15 -9.64
#